data_AF-A0ABD2Q0U9-F1
#
_entry.id   AF-A0ABD2Q0U9-F1
#
_cell.length_a   1.000
_cell.length_b   1.000
_cell.length_c   1.000
_cell.angle_alpha   90.00
_cell.angle_beta   90.00
_cell.angle_gamma   90.00
#
_symmetry.space_group_name_H-M   'P 1'
#
loop_
_entity.id
_entity.type
_entity.pdbx_description
1 polymer ?
#
loop_
_entity_poly.entity_id
_entity_poly.type
_entity_poly.pdbx_seq_one_letter_code
_entity_poly.pdbx_strand_id
1 'polypeptide(L)'
;MSFPTYSTNHRLAKISNMVNKLLDLPLSESVPCVQPSNISYLYQCIKMYFQANTDTNFQDIAAFRSSFASSAEDARVYSRMSSIFDRGNEFATMLYTWRSISRTLPFIRSADQPNRVEIYDKTLEILEPHAKKLLEFMRFQADAIDFFVGEMQRLAQKDKNNCFVNQSCLLMLGKMLKMFAVLDEIKNMKASMKNDFSAYKRAVQMRQAHDSDRTQEAQKLSLFLAQQKVIRDTLKQKLTKVPGFEDLLVEIVNNSVSMYETKTYVLPEEKHTLVMVMAFSLFLMDAPVKNPDGKLVGLTLSKMAKRINFSKIDRIFKECEVVNLFGDMSVEPFNYIKQTPSYEASKWPECNSSKLSTQGNFLVHLPRFREEFSMLLADLAWHTNTTIMKVSERSHAENRELYDLALRGLQFLSGWSVQILDTFSWKLLHCADERTNPECPRDAENYEKATRYNYSSDERFALLEVVAMIKSMQSHLLKLETTYSESIRRSIYQEFHAVVIGQLTGPLLKAQKKRERANLLRLINAIQATGADANDDLEAFMESSSSSGTQSKSSK
;
A
#
# COMPACT_ATOMS: atom_id res chain seq x y z
N MET A 1 8.84 83.18 0.91
CA MET A 1 7.85 82.25 1.50
C MET A 1 7.04 81.62 0.39
N SER A 2 7.34 80.36 0.04
CA SER A 2 6.42 79.41 -0.62
C SER A 2 7.18 78.12 -0.90
N PHE A 3 7.15 77.19 0.05
CA PHE A 3 7.63 75.81 -0.16
C PHE A 3 6.62 75.02 -1.01
N PRO A 4 7.07 74.06 -1.84
CA PRO A 4 6.19 73.29 -2.70
C PRO A 4 5.43 72.22 -1.88
N THR A 5 4.25 72.57 -1.37
CA THR A 5 3.35 71.69 -0.61
C THR A 5 2.58 70.66 -1.45
N TYR A 6 2.69 70.70 -2.79
CA TYR A 6 1.92 69.82 -3.68
C TYR A 6 2.47 68.37 -3.79
N SER A 7 3.76 68.14 -3.57
CA SER A 7 4.38 66.80 -3.73
C SER A 7 4.09 65.87 -2.54
N THR A 8 4.04 66.43 -1.33
CA THR A 8 3.88 65.66 -0.08
C THR A 8 2.45 65.13 0.07
N ASN A 9 1.45 65.92 -0.31
CA ASN A 9 0.04 65.51 -0.24
C ASN A 9 -0.29 64.36 -1.19
N HIS A 10 0.31 64.31 -2.37
CA HIS A 10 0.09 63.21 -3.31
C HIS A 10 0.73 61.90 -2.81
N ARG A 11 1.89 61.97 -2.14
CA ARG A 11 2.52 60.81 -1.49
C ARG A 11 1.71 60.33 -0.28
N LEU A 12 1.22 61.24 0.56
CA LEU A 12 0.37 60.90 1.70
C LEU A 12 -0.95 60.28 1.26
N ALA A 13 -1.58 60.81 0.21
CA ALA A 13 -2.78 60.22 -0.38
C ALA A 13 -2.50 58.81 -0.93
N LYS A 14 -1.34 58.57 -1.57
CA LYS A 14 -0.95 57.25 -2.07
C LYS A 14 -0.71 56.24 -0.95
N ILE A 15 -0.05 56.68 0.14
CA ILE A 15 0.20 55.86 1.33
C ILE A 15 -1.13 55.55 2.03
N SER A 16 -2.00 56.53 2.24
CA SER A 16 -3.32 56.32 2.84
C SER A 16 -4.17 55.35 2.01
N ASN A 17 -4.08 55.42 0.68
CA ASN A 17 -4.82 54.53 -0.21
C ASN A 17 -4.23 53.09 -0.22
N MET A 18 -2.91 52.93 -0.01
CA MET A 18 -2.30 51.61 0.19
C MET A 18 -2.64 51.02 1.56
N VAL A 19 -2.73 51.84 2.61
CA VAL A 19 -3.18 51.42 3.95
C VAL A 19 -4.66 51.02 3.92
N ASN A 20 -5.52 51.78 3.25
CA ASN A 20 -6.94 51.42 3.10
C ASN A 20 -7.10 50.11 2.31
N LYS A 21 -6.28 49.87 1.28
CA LYS A 21 -6.25 48.58 0.57
C LYS A 21 -5.81 47.40 1.43
N LEU A 22 -4.99 47.63 2.46
CA LEU A 22 -4.60 46.61 3.43
C LEU A 22 -5.72 46.34 4.45
N LEU A 23 -6.53 47.36 4.78
CA LEU A 23 -7.71 47.24 5.65
C LEU A 23 -8.88 46.55 4.93
N ASP A 24 -8.98 46.71 3.61
CA ASP A 24 -10.00 46.07 2.76
C ASP A 24 -9.60 44.66 2.29
N LEU A 25 -8.44 44.14 2.70
CA LEU A 25 -8.12 42.73 2.49
C LEU A 25 -9.12 41.90 3.29
N PRO A 26 -9.87 40.98 2.65
CA PRO A 26 -10.67 40.04 3.40
C PRO A 26 -9.70 39.19 4.22
N LEU A 27 -9.63 39.48 5.52
CA LEU A 27 -9.13 38.56 6.51
C LEU A 27 -10.17 37.43 6.56
N SER A 28 -10.14 36.54 5.58
CA SER A 28 -10.74 35.23 5.80
C SER A 28 -9.94 34.65 6.95
N GLU A 29 -10.53 34.71 8.14
CA GLU A 29 -10.13 33.84 9.22
C GLU A 29 -10.12 32.46 8.59
N SER A 30 -8.93 31.90 8.42
CA SER A 30 -8.73 30.51 8.09
C SER A 30 -9.09 29.70 9.34
N VAL A 31 -10.36 29.83 9.78
CA VAL A 31 -10.96 28.88 10.69
C VAL A 31 -10.91 27.56 9.93
N PRO A 32 -10.22 26.53 10.46
CA PRO A 32 -10.28 25.21 9.87
C PRO A 32 -11.76 24.84 9.79
N CYS A 33 -12.29 24.65 8.59
CA CYS A 33 -13.66 24.19 8.44
C CYS A 33 -13.71 22.75 8.99
N VAL A 34 -14.23 22.59 10.21
CA VAL A 34 -14.44 21.29 10.87
C VAL A 34 -15.68 20.59 10.28
N GLN A 35 -16.50 21.30 9.51
CA GLN A 35 -17.69 20.74 8.86
C GLN A 35 -17.31 20.06 7.53
N PRO A 36 -17.55 18.74 7.39
CA PRO A 36 -17.21 18.01 6.19
C PRO A 36 -18.16 18.39 5.04
N SER A 37 -17.60 18.71 3.87
CA SER A 37 -18.29 18.39 2.61
C SER A 37 -18.39 16.85 2.50
N ASN A 38 -19.53 16.34 2.02
CA ASN A 38 -19.96 14.93 2.07
C ASN A 38 -19.12 13.92 1.25
N ILE A 39 -17.79 14.04 1.22
CA ILE A 39 -16.91 13.19 0.44
C ILE A 39 -15.67 12.87 1.28
N SER A 40 -15.30 11.58 1.33
CA SER A 40 -14.11 11.05 1.98
C SER A 40 -12.81 11.48 1.27
N TYR A 41 -12.53 12.79 1.26
CA TYR A 41 -11.40 13.40 0.56
C TYR A 41 -10.04 13.06 1.18
N LEU A 42 -9.96 12.60 2.44
CA LEU A 42 -8.65 12.24 3.00
C LEU A 42 -8.09 11.00 2.29
N TYR A 43 -8.92 9.97 2.14
CA TYR A 43 -8.55 8.76 1.41
C TYR A 43 -8.49 9.02 -0.10
N GLN A 44 -9.42 9.81 -0.65
CA GLN A 44 -9.47 10.05 -2.09
C GLN A 44 -8.42 11.04 -2.59
N CYS A 45 -8.10 12.13 -1.88
CA CYS A 45 -6.98 12.99 -2.28
C CYS A 45 -5.63 12.32 -2.02
N ILE A 46 -5.49 11.54 -0.95
CA ILE A 46 -4.31 10.70 -0.81
C ILE A 46 -4.24 9.75 -2.03
N LYS A 47 -5.33 9.06 -2.39
CA LYS A 47 -5.34 8.19 -3.58
C LYS A 47 -5.15 8.97 -4.90
N MET A 48 -5.63 10.21 -5.02
CA MET A 48 -5.55 11.04 -6.24
C MET A 48 -4.17 11.68 -6.43
N TYR A 49 -3.43 12.00 -5.35
CA TYR A 49 -2.05 12.51 -5.41
C TYR A 49 -0.98 11.42 -5.21
N PHE A 50 -1.28 10.31 -4.53
CA PHE A 50 -0.34 9.23 -4.22
C PHE A 50 -0.48 7.96 -5.06
N GLN A 51 -1.56 7.75 -5.83
CA GLN A 51 -1.40 6.89 -7.01
C GLN A 51 -0.67 7.71 -8.06
N ALA A 52 0.66 7.68 -8.01
CA ALA A 52 1.39 7.58 -9.26
C ALA A 52 0.74 6.39 -9.98
N ASN A 53 -0.12 6.66 -10.96
CA ASN A 53 -0.65 5.62 -11.82
C ASN A 53 0.51 5.14 -12.69
N THR A 54 1.43 4.39 -12.08
CA THR A 54 2.47 3.64 -12.76
C THR A 54 1.89 2.36 -13.34
N ASP A 55 0.57 2.23 -13.40
CA ASP A 55 -0.07 1.12 -14.08
C ASP A 55 0.13 1.30 -15.58
N THR A 56 1.30 0.87 -16.03
CA THR A 56 1.62 0.82 -17.44
C THR A 56 0.78 -0.24 -18.14
N ASN A 57 0.22 -1.22 -17.39
CA ASN A 57 -0.37 -2.48 -17.86
C ASN A 57 0.44 -3.20 -18.97
N PHE A 58 1.66 -2.70 -19.21
CA PHE A 58 2.54 -2.88 -20.34
C PHE A 58 1.82 -3.15 -21.68
N GLN A 59 0.77 -2.39 -22.00
CA GLN A 59 -0.01 -2.59 -23.23
C GLN A 59 0.81 -2.31 -24.50
N ASP A 60 1.75 -1.37 -24.40
CA ASP A 60 2.66 -0.90 -25.44
C ASP A 60 3.89 -1.80 -25.64
N ILE A 61 4.02 -2.89 -24.87
CA ILE A 61 5.23 -3.73 -24.86
C ILE A 61 5.59 -4.34 -26.20
N ALA A 62 4.61 -4.46 -27.10
CA ALA A 62 4.83 -4.91 -28.47
C ALA A 62 5.83 -4.00 -29.22
N ALA A 63 5.84 -2.69 -28.93
CA ALA A 63 6.74 -1.71 -29.54
C ALA A 63 8.21 -1.88 -29.10
N PHE A 64 8.45 -2.52 -27.94
CA PHE A 64 9.78 -2.65 -27.33
C PHE A 64 10.38 -4.07 -27.44
N ARG A 65 9.70 -4.98 -28.18
CA ARG A 65 10.07 -6.40 -28.26
C ARG A 65 11.50 -6.66 -28.77
N SER A 66 12.03 -5.84 -29.68
CA SER A 66 13.38 -6.05 -30.25
C SER A 66 14.49 -5.70 -29.24
N SER A 67 14.27 -4.70 -28.41
CA SER A 67 15.26 -4.16 -27.46
C SER A 67 15.19 -4.81 -26.07
N PHE A 68 14.00 -5.32 -25.66
CA PHE A 68 13.75 -5.90 -24.34
C PHE A 68 13.01 -7.25 -24.39
N ALA A 69 13.32 -8.10 -25.37
CA ALA A 69 12.62 -9.37 -25.61
C ALA A 69 12.46 -10.27 -24.36
N SER A 70 13.50 -10.35 -23.51
CA SER A 70 13.48 -11.16 -22.29
C SER A 70 12.61 -10.55 -21.19
N SER A 71 12.58 -9.22 -21.07
CA SER A 71 11.76 -8.50 -20.09
C SER A 71 10.30 -8.37 -20.52
N ALA A 72 10.03 -8.56 -21.82
CA ALA A 72 8.68 -8.46 -22.36
C ALA A 72 7.73 -9.51 -21.79
N GLU A 73 8.21 -10.73 -21.59
CA GLU A 73 7.38 -11.78 -20.99
C GLU A 73 7.13 -11.53 -19.51
N ASP A 74 8.15 -11.10 -18.76
CA ASP A 74 8.01 -10.82 -17.33
C ASP A 74 7.03 -9.64 -17.07
N ALA A 75 6.97 -8.66 -17.96
CA ALA A 75 5.99 -7.57 -17.90
C ALA A 75 4.55 -8.00 -18.27
N ARG A 76 4.36 -8.95 -19.20
CA ARG A 76 3.02 -9.55 -19.43
C ARG A 76 2.54 -10.35 -18.23
N VAL A 77 3.42 -11.12 -17.64
CA VAL A 77 3.13 -11.86 -16.40
C VAL A 77 2.78 -10.88 -15.29
N TYR A 78 3.52 -9.78 -15.15
CA TYR A 78 3.19 -8.71 -14.20
C TYR A 78 1.79 -8.13 -14.42
N SER A 79 1.46 -7.76 -15.66
CA SER A 79 0.13 -7.25 -16.04
C SER A 79 -0.98 -8.24 -15.68
N ARG A 80 -0.76 -9.53 -15.95
CA ARG A 80 -1.71 -10.60 -15.58
C ARG A 80 -1.85 -10.78 -14.07
N MET A 81 -0.75 -10.71 -13.31
CA MET A 81 -0.79 -10.71 -11.84
C MET A 81 -1.60 -9.54 -11.31
N SER A 82 -1.42 -8.34 -11.88
CA SER A 82 -2.18 -7.14 -11.50
C SER A 82 -3.69 -7.33 -11.71
N SER A 83 -4.09 -7.85 -12.88
CA SER A 83 -5.51 -8.12 -13.17
C SER A 83 -6.15 -9.12 -12.19
N ILE A 84 -5.42 -10.19 -11.82
CA ILE A 84 -5.89 -11.15 -10.81
C ILE A 84 -5.99 -10.49 -9.44
N PHE A 85 -5.01 -9.67 -9.07
CA PHE A 85 -4.99 -8.92 -7.82
C PHE A 85 -6.19 -7.96 -7.71
N ASP A 86 -6.48 -7.19 -8.76
CA ASP A 86 -7.61 -6.26 -8.80
C ASP A 86 -8.95 -7.00 -8.66
N ARG A 87 -9.11 -8.11 -9.39
CA ARG A 87 -10.31 -8.95 -9.25
C ARG A 87 -10.42 -9.57 -7.85
N GLY A 88 -9.30 -9.89 -7.20
CA GLY A 88 -9.28 -10.30 -5.81
C GLY A 88 -9.76 -9.21 -4.85
N ASN A 89 -9.41 -7.94 -5.10
CA ASN A 89 -9.90 -6.80 -4.32
C ASN A 89 -11.41 -6.56 -4.52
N GLU A 90 -11.95 -6.80 -5.71
CA GLU A 90 -13.40 -6.79 -5.95
C GLU A 90 -14.10 -7.86 -5.10
N PHE A 91 -13.57 -9.08 -5.06
CA PHE A 91 -14.09 -10.14 -4.20
C PHE A 91 -13.95 -9.79 -2.71
N ALA A 92 -12.81 -9.24 -2.27
CA ALA A 92 -12.63 -8.79 -0.89
C ALA A 92 -13.68 -7.74 -0.49
N THR A 93 -13.96 -6.78 -1.38
CA THR A 93 -15.00 -5.77 -1.20
C THR A 93 -16.39 -6.39 -1.12
N MET A 94 -16.70 -7.34 -1.99
CA MET A 94 -17.96 -8.08 -2.00
C MET A 94 -18.17 -8.85 -0.69
N LEU A 95 -17.16 -9.57 -0.21
CA LEU A 95 -17.22 -10.32 1.06
C LEU A 95 -17.34 -9.36 2.27
N TYR A 96 -16.57 -8.28 2.28
CA TYR A 96 -16.58 -7.28 3.34
C TYR A 96 -17.88 -6.47 3.42
N THR A 97 -18.56 -6.26 2.30
CA THR A 97 -19.86 -5.56 2.29
C THR A 97 -21.05 -6.51 2.43
N TRP A 98 -20.83 -7.83 2.42
CA TRP A 98 -21.87 -8.82 2.61
C TRP A 98 -22.55 -8.69 3.98
N ARG A 99 -23.83 -8.33 3.97
CA ARG A 99 -24.73 -8.38 5.13
C ARG A 99 -25.67 -9.57 4.99
N SER A 100 -26.11 -10.14 6.12
CA SER A 100 -26.94 -11.34 6.08
C SER A 100 -28.31 -11.03 5.50
N ILE A 101 -28.65 -11.73 4.42
CA ILE A 101 -29.97 -11.69 3.79
C ILE A 101 -30.91 -12.68 4.49
N SER A 102 -30.40 -13.85 4.90
CA SER A 102 -31.20 -14.87 5.58
C SER A 102 -31.80 -14.40 6.90
N ARG A 103 -31.17 -13.45 7.59
CA ARG A 103 -31.74 -12.83 8.81
C ARG A 103 -32.99 -11.99 8.55
N THR A 104 -33.16 -11.46 7.34
CA THR A 104 -34.34 -10.66 6.97
C THR A 104 -35.44 -11.50 6.32
N LEU A 105 -35.14 -12.73 5.91
CA LEU A 105 -36.14 -13.62 5.31
C LEU A 105 -37.10 -14.15 6.37
N PRO A 106 -38.40 -14.31 6.03
CA PRO A 106 -39.39 -14.85 6.96
C PRO A 106 -39.06 -16.30 7.33
N PHE A 107 -39.06 -16.60 8.63
CA PHE A 107 -38.76 -17.93 9.13
C PHE A 107 -39.96 -18.87 8.96
N ILE A 108 -39.71 -20.06 8.42
CA ILE A 108 -40.73 -21.11 8.28
C ILE A 108 -40.84 -21.87 9.60
N ARG A 109 -41.98 -21.73 10.30
CA ARG A 109 -42.17 -22.26 11.65
C ARG A 109 -42.64 -23.72 11.68
N SER A 110 -43.39 -24.15 10.68
CA SER A 110 -43.95 -25.50 10.59
C SER A 110 -44.02 -25.98 9.14
N ALA A 111 -44.14 -27.30 8.97
CA ALA A 111 -44.29 -27.91 7.64
C ALA A 111 -45.61 -27.49 6.96
N ASP A 112 -46.65 -27.23 7.75
CA ASP A 112 -48.03 -26.92 7.32
C ASP A 112 -48.27 -25.42 7.08
N GLN A 113 -47.23 -24.60 7.16
CA GLN A 113 -47.36 -23.16 6.95
C GLN A 113 -47.83 -22.86 5.51
N PRO A 114 -48.95 -22.13 5.31
CA PRO A 114 -49.60 -21.99 4.00
C PRO A 114 -48.73 -21.24 2.97
N ASN A 115 -48.01 -20.20 3.40
CA ASN A 115 -47.12 -19.42 2.53
C ASN A 115 -45.69 -20.02 2.42
N ARG A 116 -45.47 -21.26 2.86
CA ARG A 116 -44.14 -21.91 2.83
C ARG A 116 -43.55 -21.98 1.42
N VAL A 117 -44.37 -22.31 0.43
CA VAL A 117 -43.93 -22.44 -0.97
C VAL A 117 -43.52 -21.07 -1.53
N GLU A 118 -44.35 -20.05 -1.30
CA GLU A 118 -44.08 -18.68 -1.71
C GLU A 118 -42.79 -18.13 -1.06
N ILE A 119 -42.59 -18.41 0.23
CA ILE A 119 -41.35 -18.04 0.94
C ILE A 119 -40.14 -18.69 0.28
N TYR A 120 -40.20 -19.97 -0.08
CA TYR A 120 -39.08 -20.63 -0.76
C TYR A 120 -38.84 -20.06 -2.16
N ASP A 121 -39.89 -19.79 -2.93
CA ASP A 121 -39.76 -19.20 -4.27
C ASP A 121 -39.11 -17.82 -4.21
N LYS A 122 -39.54 -16.96 -3.27
CA LYS A 122 -38.91 -15.65 -3.04
C LYS A 122 -37.51 -15.76 -2.47
N THR A 123 -37.24 -16.74 -1.62
CA THR A 123 -35.89 -17.01 -1.11
C THR A 123 -34.94 -17.37 -2.26
N LEU A 124 -35.38 -18.19 -3.21
CA LEU A 124 -34.60 -18.54 -4.40
C LEU A 124 -34.36 -17.32 -5.28
N GLU A 125 -35.40 -16.56 -5.60
CA GLU A 125 -35.32 -15.33 -6.41
C GLU A 125 -34.27 -14.34 -5.85
N ILE A 126 -34.25 -14.14 -4.52
CA ILE A 126 -33.35 -13.20 -3.85
C ILE A 126 -31.93 -13.76 -3.73
N LEU A 127 -31.78 -15.03 -3.32
CA LEU A 127 -30.47 -15.60 -2.98
C LEU A 127 -29.74 -16.22 -4.17
N GLU A 128 -30.39 -16.55 -5.28
CA GLU A 128 -29.73 -17.16 -6.44
C GLU A 128 -28.59 -16.29 -7.02
N PRO A 129 -28.75 -14.97 -7.25
CA PRO A 129 -27.66 -14.12 -7.72
C PRO A 129 -26.48 -14.09 -6.74
N HIS A 130 -26.76 -14.19 -5.44
CA HIS A 130 -25.78 -14.19 -4.37
C HIS A 130 -25.03 -15.52 -4.29
N ALA A 131 -25.73 -16.64 -4.46
CA ALA A 131 -25.13 -17.97 -4.58
C ALA A 131 -24.18 -18.06 -5.78
N LYS A 132 -24.53 -17.45 -6.92
CA LYS A 132 -23.66 -17.35 -8.11
C LYS A 132 -22.35 -16.58 -7.80
N LYS A 133 -22.43 -15.45 -7.09
CA LYS A 133 -21.23 -14.70 -6.65
C LYS A 133 -20.32 -15.52 -5.75
N LEU A 134 -20.88 -16.30 -4.82
CA LEU A 134 -20.08 -17.18 -3.95
C LEU A 134 -19.42 -18.33 -4.73
N LEU A 135 -20.10 -18.83 -5.76
CA LEU A 135 -19.54 -19.83 -6.65
C LEU A 135 -18.38 -19.28 -7.48
N GLU A 136 -18.56 -18.09 -8.05
CA GLU A 136 -17.50 -17.37 -8.77
C GLU A 136 -16.30 -17.10 -7.86
N PHE A 137 -16.52 -16.70 -6.61
CA PHE A 137 -15.45 -16.54 -5.63
C PHE A 137 -14.70 -17.85 -5.36
N MET A 138 -15.40 -18.97 -5.16
CA MET A 138 -14.79 -20.28 -4.92
C MET A 138 -13.91 -20.73 -6.12
N ARG A 139 -14.38 -20.49 -7.36
CA ARG A 139 -13.61 -20.77 -8.58
C ARG A 139 -12.42 -19.84 -8.71
N PHE A 140 -12.63 -18.53 -8.54
CA PHE A 140 -11.59 -17.50 -8.63
C PHE A 140 -10.42 -17.79 -7.70
N GLN A 141 -10.67 -18.08 -6.41
CA GLN A 141 -9.56 -18.32 -5.48
C GLN A 141 -8.74 -19.55 -5.86
N ALA A 142 -9.36 -20.58 -6.43
CA ALA A 142 -8.66 -21.79 -6.87
C ALA A 142 -7.77 -21.47 -8.08
N ASP A 143 -8.32 -20.79 -9.08
CA ASP A 143 -7.60 -20.36 -10.28
C ASP A 143 -6.45 -19.40 -9.95
N ALA A 144 -6.68 -18.46 -9.02
CA ALA A 144 -5.67 -17.51 -8.56
C ALA A 144 -4.52 -18.21 -7.82
N ILE A 145 -4.80 -19.20 -6.97
CA ILE A 145 -3.77 -20.02 -6.32
C ILE A 145 -2.99 -20.81 -7.36
N ASP A 146 -3.66 -21.46 -8.32
CA ASP A 146 -2.99 -22.26 -9.35
C ASP A 146 -2.08 -21.40 -10.23
N PHE A 147 -2.55 -20.21 -10.61
CA PHE A 147 -1.73 -19.24 -11.32
C PHE A 147 -0.52 -18.80 -10.50
N PHE A 148 -0.71 -18.40 -9.23
CA PHE A 148 0.38 -17.96 -8.36
C PHE A 148 1.43 -19.06 -8.16
N VAL A 149 1.00 -20.30 -7.89
CA VAL A 149 1.90 -21.45 -7.72
C VAL A 149 2.65 -21.75 -9.02
N GLY A 150 1.99 -21.66 -10.17
CA GLY A 150 2.63 -21.79 -11.48
C GLY A 150 3.73 -20.76 -11.71
N GLU A 151 3.50 -19.50 -11.34
CA GLU A 151 4.53 -18.45 -11.43
C GLU A 151 5.68 -18.66 -10.44
N MET A 152 5.38 -19.07 -9.20
CA MET A 152 6.41 -19.44 -8.23
C MET A 152 7.29 -20.58 -8.76
N GLN A 153 6.69 -21.57 -9.42
CA GLN A 153 7.42 -22.67 -10.06
C GLN A 153 8.27 -22.20 -11.24
N ARG A 154 7.72 -21.35 -12.12
CA ARG A 154 8.47 -20.79 -13.27
C ARG A 154 9.68 -19.98 -12.81
N LEU A 155 9.52 -19.16 -11.78
CA LEU A 155 10.59 -18.33 -11.23
C LEU A 155 11.63 -19.15 -10.46
N ALA A 156 11.21 -20.18 -9.72
CA ALA A 156 12.13 -21.06 -8.99
C ALA A 156 12.98 -21.96 -9.90
N GLN A 157 12.49 -22.29 -11.11
CA GLN A 157 13.20 -23.12 -12.09
C GLN A 157 14.22 -22.37 -12.95
N LYS A 158 14.17 -21.04 -13.03
CA LYS A 158 15.19 -20.25 -13.74
C LYS A 158 16.53 -20.41 -12.98
N ASP A 159 17.61 -20.79 -13.69
CA ASP A 159 18.93 -21.06 -13.10
C ASP A 159 19.33 -20.04 -12.01
N LYS A 160 19.61 -20.52 -10.79
CA LYS A 160 19.93 -19.67 -9.61
C LYS A 160 21.08 -18.69 -9.84
N ASN A 161 21.95 -18.95 -10.81
CA ASN A 161 23.10 -18.09 -11.12
C ASN A 161 22.77 -16.98 -12.14
N ASN A 162 21.58 -16.94 -12.74
CA ASN A 162 21.23 -15.99 -13.80
C ASN A 162 19.77 -15.47 -13.75
N CYS A 163 19.00 -15.82 -12.72
CA CYS A 163 17.63 -15.34 -12.56
C CYS A 163 17.60 -14.02 -11.78
N PHE A 164 17.43 -12.90 -12.49
CA PHE A 164 17.09 -11.62 -11.88
C PHE A 164 15.57 -11.49 -11.80
N VAL A 165 15.02 -11.36 -10.59
CA VAL A 165 13.60 -11.03 -10.38
C VAL A 165 13.50 -9.54 -10.09
N ASN A 166 12.72 -8.83 -10.90
CA ASN A 166 12.48 -7.41 -10.70
C ASN A 166 11.79 -7.15 -9.35
N GLN A 167 12.23 -6.14 -8.60
CA GLN A 167 11.62 -5.70 -7.35
C GLN A 167 10.10 -5.47 -7.48
N SER A 168 9.63 -4.88 -8.59
CA SER A 168 8.19 -4.69 -8.81
C SER A 168 7.44 -6.03 -8.86
N CYS A 169 8.04 -7.06 -9.45
CA CYS A 169 7.49 -8.41 -9.48
C CYS A 169 7.43 -9.01 -8.06
N LEU A 170 8.50 -8.88 -7.27
CA LEU A 170 8.51 -9.33 -5.87
C LEU A 170 7.40 -8.65 -5.05
N LEU A 171 7.20 -7.34 -5.25
CA LEU A 171 6.13 -6.59 -4.59
C LEU A 171 4.75 -7.07 -5.02
N MET A 172 4.54 -7.34 -6.31
CA MET A 172 3.26 -7.85 -6.80
C MET A 172 2.97 -9.27 -6.27
N LEU A 173 3.98 -10.15 -6.25
CA LEU A 173 3.86 -11.47 -5.60
C LEU A 173 3.50 -11.33 -4.11
N GLY A 174 4.14 -10.39 -3.41
CA GLY A 174 3.78 -10.04 -2.03
C GLY A 174 2.33 -9.55 -1.91
N LYS A 175 1.88 -8.66 -2.79
CA LYS A 175 0.48 -8.19 -2.83
C LYS A 175 -0.51 -9.35 -3.03
N MET A 176 -0.20 -10.31 -3.92
CA MET A 176 -1.00 -11.53 -4.09
C MET A 176 -1.03 -12.40 -2.83
N LEU A 177 0.11 -12.56 -2.14
CA LEU A 177 0.17 -13.25 -0.85
C LEU A 177 -0.73 -12.59 0.20
N LYS A 178 -0.69 -11.26 0.33
CA LYS A 178 -1.62 -10.51 1.19
C LYS A 178 -3.07 -10.72 0.75
N MET A 179 -3.37 -10.68 -0.54
CA MET A 179 -4.71 -10.89 -1.07
C MET A 179 -5.28 -12.25 -0.65
N PHE A 180 -4.51 -13.33 -0.74
CA PHE A 180 -4.97 -14.64 -0.25
C PHE A 180 -5.27 -14.64 1.25
N ALA A 181 -4.43 -13.98 2.06
CA ALA A 181 -4.67 -13.82 3.49
C ALA A 181 -5.97 -13.02 3.76
N VAL A 182 -6.17 -11.90 3.06
CA VAL A 182 -7.38 -11.05 3.17
C VAL A 182 -8.63 -11.87 2.85
N LEU A 183 -8.67 -12.54 1.70
CA LEU A 183 -9.83 -13.31 1.26
C LEU A 183 -10.18 -14.43 2.24
N ASP A 184 -9.17 -15.10 2.81
CA ASP A 184 -9.38 -16.15 3.78
C ASP A 184 -9.90 -15.60 5.12
N GLU A 185 -9.29 -14.53 5.65
CA GLU A 185 -9.73 -13.91 6.90
C GLU A 185 -11.17 -13.38 6.81
N ILE A 186 -11.53 -12.63 5.74
CA ILE A 186 -12.90 -12.12 5.56
C ILE A 186 -13.90 -13.27 5.48
N LYS A 187 -13.58 -14.31 4.69
CA LYS A 187 -14.42 -15.51 4.58
C LYS A 187 -14.66 -16.16 5.95
N ASN A 188 -13.62 -16.24 6.79
CA ASN A 188 -13.71 -16.93 8.08
C ASN A 188 -14.37 -16.08 9.17
N MET A 189 -14.25 -14.76 9.14
CA MET A 189 -14.85 -13.86 10.14
C MET A 189 -16.36 -13.66 9.95
N LYS A 190 -16.89 -13.84 8.73
CA LYS A 190 -18.29 -13.57 8.42
C LYS A 190 -19.14 -14.81 8.20
N ALA A 191 -19.95 -15.15 9.21
CA ALA A 191 -20.92 -16.24 9.11
C ALA A 191 -22.09 -15.99 8.12
N SER A 192 -22.38 -14.73 7.78
CA SER A 192 -23.51 -14.34 6.92
C SER A 192 -23.54 -15.08 5.59
N MET A 193 -22.39 -15.20 4.92
CA MET A 193 -22.29 -15.87 3.61
C MET A 193 -22.64 -17.35 3.70
N LYS A 194 -22.10 -18.04 4.71
CA LYS A 194 -22.39 -19.45 4.99
C LYS A 194 -23.88 -19.65 5.29
N ASN A 195 -24.48 -18.77 6.08
CA ASN A 195 -25.88 -18.85 6.47
C ASN A 195 -26.82 -18.59 5.28
N ASP A 196 -26.52 -17.57 4.48
CA ASP A 196 -27.30 -17.21 3.30
C ASP A 196 -27.23 -18.32 2.24
N PHE A 197 -26.04 -18.89 1.98
CA PHE A 197 -25.93 -20.04 1.08
C PHE A 197 -26.64 -21.29 1.63
N SER A 198 -26.63 -21.50 2.94
CA SER A 198 -27.37 -22.61 3.57
C SER A 198 -28.89 -22.43 3.46
N ALA A 199 -29.39 -21.18 3.53
CA ALA A 199 -30.80 -20.88 3.29
C ALA A 199 -31.19 -21.13 1.83
N TYR A 200 -30.36 -20.67 0.89
CA TYR A 200 -30.53 -20.94 -0.54
C TYR A 200 -30.56 -22.44 -0.84
N LYS A 201 -29.58 -23.21 -0.35
CA LYS A 201 -29.49 -24.65 -0.57
C LYS A 201 -30.72 -25.39 -0.06
N ARG A 202 -31.25 -25.02 1.12
CA ARG A 202 -32.50 -25.59 1.65
C ARG A 202 -33.69 -25.29 0.75
N ALA A 203 -33.82 -24.06 0.25
CA ALA A 203 -34.89 -23.70 -0.67
C ALA A 203 -34.82 -24.47 -2.00
N VAL A 204 -33.61 -24.67 -2.55
CA VAL A 204 -33.40 -25.46 -3.78
C VAL A 204 -33.85 -26.90 -3.57
N GLN A 205 -33.41 -27.54 -2.48
CA GLN A 205 -33.75 -28.93 -2.15
C GLN A 205 -35.26 -29.16 -2.02
N MET A 206 -36.03 -28.14 -1.62
CA MET A 206 -37.47 -28.24 -1.44
C MET A 206 -38.28 -27.96 -2.72
N ARG A 207 -37.70 -27.33 -3.74
CA ARG A 207 -38.43 -26.84 -4.93
C ARG A 207 -37.96 -27.42 -6.26
N GLN A 208 -36.67 -27.74 -6.41
CA GLN A 208 -36.10 -28.17 -7.70
C GLN A 208 -35.82 -29.67 -7.70
N ALA A 209 -36.06 -30.32 -8.86
CA ALA A 209 -35.65 -31.71 -9.09
C ALA A 209 -34.12 -31.84 -9.04
N HIS A 210 -33.63 -33.00 -8.59
CA HIS A 210 -32.20 -33.27 -8.44
C HIS A 210 -31.47 -33.27 -9.80
N ASP A 211 -30.82 -32.16 -10.12
CA ASP A 211 -29.76 -32.08 -11.14
C ASP A 211 -28.43 -32.49 -10.48
N SER A 212 -27.80 -33.56 -10.98
CA SER A 212 -26.60 -34.16 -10.37
C SER A 212 -25.43 -33.19 -10.31
N ASP A 213 -25.22 -32.40 -11.37
CA ASP A 213 -24.02 -31.56 -11.51
C ASP A 213 -24.14 -30.32 -10.62
N ARG A 214 -25.31 -29.68 -10.62
CA ARG A 214 -25.62 -28.55 -9.72
C ARG A 214 -25.55 -28.97 -8.25
N THR A 215 -25.97 -30.20 -7.94
CA THR A 215 -25.92 -30.74 -6.59
C THR A 215 -24.47 -30.94 -6.11
N GLN A 216 -23.59 -31.47 -6.97
CA GLN A 216 -22.18 -31.64 -6.64
C GLN A 216 -21.47 -30.29 -6.42
N GLU A 217 -21.70 -29.31 -7.29
CA GLU A 217 -21.08 -28.00 -7.18
C GLU A 217 -21.55 -27.23 -5.93
N ALA A 218 -22.86 -27.30 -5.62
CA ALA A 218 -23.39 -26.75 -4.38
C ALA A 218 -22.82 -27.43 -3.13
N GLN A 219 -22.50 -28.73 -3.19
CA GLN A 219 -21.83 -29.44 -2.11
C GLN A 219 -20.37 -28.99 -1.92
N LYS A 220 -19.61 -28.81 -3.01
CA LYS A 220 -18.25 -28.25 -2.96
C LYS A 220 -18.23 -26.87 -2.33
N LEU A 221 -19.16 -25.99 -2.75
CA LEU A 221 -19.28 -24.64 -2.17
C LEU A 221 -19.65 -24.68 -0.69
N SER A 222 -20.55 -25.58 -0.29
CA SER A 222 -20.91 -25.77 1.12
C SER A 222 -19.71 -26.20 1.98
N LEU A 223 -18.86 -27.10 1.47
CA LEU A 223 -17.63 -27.53 2.15
C LEU A 223 -16.62 -26.38 2.25
N PHE A 224 -16.40 -25.67 1.14
CA PHE A 224 -15.53 -24.50 1.09
C PHE A 224 -15.93 -23.43 2.12
N LEU A 225 -17.20 -23.04 2.17
CA LEU A 225 -17.69 -22.05 3.13
C LEU A 225 -17.61 -22.54 4.59
N ALA A 226 -17.71 -23.84 4.83
CA ALA A 226 -17.65 -24.42 6.17
C ALA A 226 -16.22 -24.57 6.71
N GLN A 227 -15.25 -24.90 5.85
CA GLN A 227 -13.87 -25.13 6.24
C GLN A 227 -13.17 -23.80 6.58
N GLN A 228 -12.62 -23.71 7.78
CA GLN A 228 -11.82 -22.56 8.19
C GLN A 228 -10.44 -22.60 7.53
N LYS A 229 -9.89 -21.42 7.22
CA LYS A 229 -8.53 -21.22 6.71
C LYS A 229 -8.19 -21.98 5.40
N VAL A 230 -9.22 -22.36 4.63
CA VAL A 230 -9.09 -23.26 3.47
C VAL A 230 -8.23 -22.66 2.35
N ILE A 231 -8.28 -21.33 2.13
CA ILE A 231 -7.52 -20.68 1.05
C ILE A 231 -6.03 -20.70 1.40
N ARG A 232 -5.67 -20.28 2.62
CA ARG A 232 -4.29 -20.31 3.11
C ARG A 232 -3.72 -21.72 3.13
N ASP A 233 -4.49 -22.68 3.62
CA ASP A 233 -4.00 -24.06 3.78
C ASP A 233 -3.82 -24.74 2.41
N THR A 234 -4.71 -24.47 1.46
CA THR A 234 -4.58 -24.95 0.07
C THR A 234 -3.36 -24.34 -0.62
N LEU A 235 -3.14 -23.03 -0.45
CA LEU A 235 -1.96 -22.34 -0.97
C LEU A 235 -0.67 -22.96 -0.42
N LYS A 236 -0.60 -23.16 0.91
CA LYS A 236 0.56 -23.78 1.56
C LYS A 236 0.81 -25.19 1.03
N GLN A 237 -0.24 -26.02 0.93
CA GLN A 237 -0.12 -27.38 0.40
C GLN A 237 0.39 -27.42 -1.05
N LYS A 238 -0.08 -26.52 -1.91
CA LYS A 238 0.39 -26.47 -3.31
C LYS A 238 1.81 -25.92 -3.42
N LEU A 239 2.15 -24.88 -2.66
CA LEU A 239 3.50 -24.29 -2.66
C LEU A 239 4.58 -25.25 -2.18
N THR A 240 4.32 -26.04 -1.13
CA THR A 240 5.30 -27.02 -0.61
C THR A 240 5.71 -28.09 -1.62
N LYS A 241 4.95 -28.27 -2.71
CA LYS A 241 5.27 -29.19 -3.81
C LYS A 241 6.21 -28.56 -4.85
N VAL A 242 6.41 -27.24 -4.84
CA VAL A 242 7.28 -26.53 -5.77
C VAL A 242 8.71 -26.54 -5.25
N PRO A 243 9.68 -27.15 -5.94
CA PRO A 243 11.08 -27.12 -5.49
C PRO A 243 11.65 -25.70 -5.54
N GLY A 244 12.28 -25.23 -4.45
CA GLY A 244 12.95 -23.93 -4.40
C GLY A 244 12.03 -22.73 -4.19
N PHE A 245 10.74 -22.93 -3.91
CA PHE A 245 9.79 -21.84 -3.62
C PHE A 245 10.23 -20.99 -2.41
N GLU A 246 10.93 -21.62 -1.46
CA GLU A 246 11.45 -20.99 -0.27
C GLU A 246 12.52 -19.92 -0.59
N ASP A 247 13.28 -20.08 -1.66
CA ASP A 247 14.28 -19.10 -2.08
C ASP A 247 13.61 -17.80 -2.51
N LEU A 248 12.52 -17.90 -3.27
CA LEU A 248 11.76 -16.76 -3.73
C LEU A 248 10.99 -16.08 -2.59
N LEU A 249 10.44 -16.86 -1.65
CA LEU A 249 9.81 -16.29 -0.45
C LEU A 249 10.83 -15.56 0.44
N VAL A 250 12.07 -16.06 0.55
CA VAL A 250 13.16 -15.35 1.25
C VAL A 250 13.46 -14.01 0.57
N GLU A 251 13.51 -13.95 -0.77
CA GLU A 251 13.70 -12.69 -1.50
C GLU A 251 12.56 -11.70 -1.27
N ILE A 252 11.30 -12.17 -1.29
CA ILE A 252 10.13 -11.34 -1.00
C ILE A 252 10.19 -10.78 0.44
N VAL A 253 10.55 -11.61 1.41
CA VAL A 253 10.71 -11.18 2.81
C VAL A 253 11.82 -10.15 2.94
N ASN A 254 13.00 -10.40 2.37
CA ASN A 254 14.13 -9.49 2.46
C ASN A 254 13.86 -8.16 1.76
N ASN A 255 13.17 -8.17 0.61
CA ASN A 255 12.72 -6.96 -0.05
C ASN A 255 11.75 -6.17 0.82
N SER A 256 10.78 -6.85 1.44
CA SER A 256 9.82 -6.22 2.34
C SER A 256 10.50 -5.60 3.56
N VAL A 257 11.46 -6.30 4.17
CA VAL A 257 12.23 -5.80 5.31
C VAL A 257 13.04 -4.57 4.91
N SER A 258 13.73 -4.63 3.78
CA SER A 258 14.49 -3.50 3.25
C SER A 258 13.59 -2.29 3.05
N MET A 259 12.46 -2.45 2.36
CA MET A 259 11.53 -1.34 2.10
C MET A 259 10.91 -0.78 3.38
N TYR A 260 10.67 -1.62 4.40
CA TYR A 260 10.18 -1.15 5.69
C TYR A 260 11.24 -0.30 6.43
N GLU A 261 12.48 -0.79 6.48
CA GLU A 261 13.60 -0.08 7.14
C GLU A 261 13.97 1.22 6.44
N THR A 262 13.98 1.24 5.10
CA THR A 262 14.28 2.43 4.30
C THR A 262 13.08 3.36 4.14
N LYS A 263 11.92 3.03 4.75
CA LYS A 263 10.66 3.78 4.62
C LYS A 263 10.26 4.01 3.15
N THR A 264 10.48 3.01 2.30
CA THR A 264 10.10 3.02 0.88
C THR A 264 8.64 2.58 0.75
N TYR A 265 7.76 3.36 1.36
CA TYR A 265 6.30 3.24 1.29
C TYR A 265 5.71 4.61 1.59
N VAL A 266 4.50 4.83 1.12
CA VAL A 266 3.84 6.12 1.25
C VAL A 266 2.46 5.97 1.88
N LEU A 267 1.72 4.92 1.54
CA LEU A 267 0.42 4.68 2.13
C LEU A 267 0.51 3.78 3.36
N PRO A 268 -0.36 3.99 4.37
CA PRO A 268 -0.51 3.06 5.50
C PRO A 268 -0.75 1.63 5.02
N GLU A 269 -1.55 1.47 3.97
CA GLU A 269 -1.81 0.16 3.38
C GLU A 269 -0.53 -0.48 2.82
N GLU A 270 0.39 0.29 2.24
CA GLU A 270 1.67 -0.22 1.74
C GLU A 270 2.55 -0.68 2.90
N LYS A 271 2.68 0.14 3.96
CA LYS A 271 3.38 -0.25 5.20
C LYS A 271 2.83 -1.57 5.74
N HIS A 272 1.52 -1.65 5.93
CA HIS A 272 0.84 -2.84 6.45
C HIS A 272 0.99 -4.06 5.52
N THR A 273 1.03 -3.83 4.21
CA THR A 273 1.30 -4.87 3.22
C THR A 273 2.68 -5.48 3.42
N LEU A 274 3.72 -4.66 3.61
CA LEU A 274 5.08 -5.17 3.85
C LEU A 274 5.12 -6.08 5.09
N VAL A 275 4.52 -5.65 6.20
CA VAL A 275 4.49 -6.42 7.46
C VAL A 275 3.68 -7.71 7.32
N MET A 276 2.52 -7.65 6.65
CA MET A 276 1.71 -8.85 6.37
C MET A 276 2.44 -9.85 5.47
N VAL A 277 3.14 -9.36 4.45
CA VAL A 277 3.91 -10.21 3.54
C VAL A 277 5.04 -10.91 4.27
N MET A 278 5.75 -10.23 5.19
CA MET A 278 6.74 -10.87 6.05
C MET A 278 6.13 -12.02 6.85
N ALA A 279 5.05 -11.76 7.58
CA ALA A 279 4.41 -12.75 8.45
C ALA A 279 3.87 -13.96 7.67
N PHE A 280 3.12 -13.69 6.60
CA PHE A 280 2.48 -14.73 5.82
C PHE A 280 3.51 -15.57 5.05
N SER A 281 4.55 -14.96 4.48
CA SER A 281 5.63 -15.69 3.80
C SER A 281 6.40 -16.60 4.76
N LEU A 282 6.74 -16.12 5.96
CA LEU A 282 7.35 -16.96 7.00
C LEU A 282 6.46 -18.14 7.39
N PHE A 283 5.16 -17.91 7.53
CA PHE A 283 4.19 -18.99 7.80
C PHE A 283 4.12 -20.03 6.66
N LEU A 284 4.15 -19.59 5.41
CA LEU A 284 4.12 -20.48 4.25
C LEU A 284 5.41 -21.31 4.11
N MET A 285 6.56 -20.73 4.45
CA MET A 285 7.86 -21.42 4.43
C MET A 285 8.00 -22.48 5.53
N ASP A 286 7.32 -22.31 6.68
CA ASP A 286 7.43 -23.26 7.78
C ASP A 286 6.55 -24.51 7.55
N ALA A 287 7.11 -25.50 6.86
CA ALA A 287 6.45 -26.76 6.53
C ALA A 287 7.28 -27.99 6.96
N PRO A 288 7.56 -28.17 8.26
CA PRO A 288 8.24 -29.36 8.73
C PRO A 288 7.28 -30.56 8.78
N VAL A 289 7.82 -31.74 8.49
CA VAL A 289 7.19 -33.05 8.74
C VAL A 289 7.72 -33.58 10.08
N LYS A 290 6.83 -34.13 10.92
CA LYS A 290 7.25 -34.81 12.15
C LYS A 290 7.70 -36.22 11.81
N ASN A 291 8.95 -36.54 12.14
CA ASN A 291 9.44 -37.92 12.04
C ASN A 291 8.88 -38.78 13.21
N PRO A 292 8.92 -40.12 13.10
CA PRO A 292 8.51 -41.03 14.17
C PRO A 292 9.20 -40.76 15.53
N ASP A 293 10.42 -40.20 15.51
CA ASP A 293 11.21 -39.82 16.69
C ASP A 293 10.79 -38.45 17.30
N GLY A 294 9.71 -37.84 16.82
CA GLY A 294 9.21 -36.55 17.31
C GLY A 294 10.01 -35.31 16.86
N LYS A 295 11.15 -35.50 16.18
CA LYS A 295 11.94 -34.40 15.59
C LYS A 295 11.28 -33.84 14.34
N LEU A 296 11.28 -32.51 14.21
CA LEU A 296 10.84 -31.81 13.01
C LEU A 296 11.89 -31.92 11.91
N VAL A 297 11.51 -32.53 10.79
CA VAL A 297 12.36 -32.70 9.60
C VAL A 297 11.64 -32.11 8.40
N GLY A 298 12.33 -31.25 7.65
CA GLY A 298 11.75 -30.51 6.53
C GLY A 298 12.22 -29.06 6.52
N LEU A 299 11.45 -28.19 5.89
CA LEU A 299 11.69 -26.75 5.89
C LEU A 299 11.24 -26.18 7.25
N THR A 300 12.20 -25.62 7.99
CA THR A 300 11.95 -24.91 9.25
C THR A 300 12.51 -23.52 9.15
N LEU A 301 11.92 -22.58 9.89
CA LEU A 301 12.43 -21.19 9.96
C LEU A 301 13.91 -21.14 10.38
N SER A 302 14.33 -22.03 11.26
CA SER A 302 15.73 -22.16 11.72
C SER A 302 16.72 -22.41 10.58
N LYS A 303 16.35 -23.16 9.54
CA LYS A 303 17.23 -23.42 8.38
C LYS A 303 17.43 -22.17 7.52
N MET A 304 16.48 -21.23 7.56
CA MET A 304 16.54 -19.96 6.82
C MET A 304 17.17 -18.81 7.60
N ALA A 305 17.53 -19.03 8.87
CA ALA A 305 18.12 -18.00 9.74
C ALA A 305 19.44 -17.41 9.22
N LYS A 306 20.14 -18.10 8.32
CA LYS A 306 21.34 -17.56 7.66
C LYS A 306 21.03 -16.56 6.53
N ARG A 307 19.80 -16.55 6.03
CA ARG A 307 19.36 -15.76 4.86
C ARG A 307 18.31 -14.71 5.20
N ILE A 308 17.64 -14.86 6.35
CA ILE A 308 16.63 -13.94 6.87
C ILE A 308 17.13 -13.41 8.22
N ASN A 309 17.08 -12.09 8.40
CA ASN A 309 17.40 -11.46 9.66
C ASN A 309 16.17 -11.44 10.59
N PHE A 310 16.02 -12.48 11.40
CA PHE A 310 14.90 -12.60 12.34
C PHE A 310 14.88 -11.50 13.41
N SER A 311 16.03 -10.96 13.82
CA SER A 311 16.08 -9.87 14.81
C SER A 311 15.45 -8.60 14.28
N LYS A 312 15.66 -8.27 13.00
CA LYS A 312 14.99 -7.14 12.34
C LYS A 312 13.49 -7.35 12.26
N ILE A 313 13.06 -8.55 11.86
CA ILE A 313 11.64 -8.88 11.72
C ILE A 313 10.92 -8.85 13.08
N ASP A 314 11.56 -9.37 14.14
CA ASP A 314 11.04 -9.33 15.51
C ASP A 314 10.80 -7.88 15.97
N ARG A 315 11.76 -6.99 15.70
CA ARG A 315 11.59 -5.55 15.97
C ARG A 315 10.45 -4.94 15.15
N ILE A 316 10.36 -5.25 13.85
CA ILE A 316 9.29 -4.73 12.97
C ILE A 316 7.91 -5.17 13.46
N PHE A 317 7.74 -6.44 13.81
CA PHE A 317 6.48 -6.94 14.37
C PHE A 317 6.15 -6.32 15.73
N LYS A 318 7.16 -5.95 16.54
CA LYS A 318 6.92 -5.22 17.78
C LYS A 318 6.54 -3.75 17.56
N GLU A 319 7.15 -3.10 16.57
CA GLU A 319 6.83 -1.72 16.19
C GLU A 319 5.46 -1.61 15.50
N CYS A 320 5.03 -2.65 14.79
CA CYS A 320 3.78 -2.73 14.03
C CYS A 320 3.03 -4.03 14.39
N GLU A 321 2.52 -4.10 15.62
CA GLU A 321 1.86 -5.30 16.19
C GLU A 321 0.54 -5.63 15.50
N VAL A 322 -0.20 -4.60 15.09
CA VAL A 322 -1.52 -4.73 14.48
C VAL A 322 -1.49 -4.09 13.10
N VAL A 323 -2.08 -4.77 12.12
CA VAL A 323 -2.20 -4.23 10.76
C VAL A 323 -3.66 -4.22 10.35
N ASN A 324 -4.03 -3.20 9.59
CA ASN A 324 -5.32 -3.18 8.93
C ASN A 324 -5.26 -4.12 7.73
N LEU A 325 -6.07 -5.17 7.76
CA LEU A 325 -6.15 -6.15 6.69
C LEU A 325 -7.12 -5.68 5.60
N PHE A 326 -8.33 -5.30 6.00
CA PHE A 326 -9.37 -4.78 5.10
C PHE A 326 -10.49 -4.07 5.88
N GLY A 327 -10.77 -2.80 5.58
CA GLY A 327 -11.83 -2.06 6.28
C GLY A 327 -11.52 -1.84 7.77
N ASP A 328 -12.41 -2.30 8.65
CA ASP A 328 -12.19 -2.33 10.10
C ASP A 328 -11.53 -3.63 10.60
N MET A 329 -11.29 -4.60 9.70
CA MET A 329 -10.68 -5.87 10.06
C MET A 329 -9.18 -5.71 10.26
N SER A 330 -8.75 -5.93 11.49
CA SER A 330 -7.34 -5.89 11.89
C SER A 330 -6.86 -7.28 12.29
N VAL A 331 -5.57 -7.54 12.10
CA VAL A 331 -4.92 -8.80 12.50
C VAL A 331 -3.57 -8.51 13.14
N GLU A 332 -3.10 -9.42 13.99
CA GLU A 332 -1.72 -9.39 14.49
C GLU A 332 -0.85 -10.26 13.58
N PRO A 333 0.08 -9.70 12.80
CA PRO A 333 0.93 -10.47 11.89
C PRO A 333 1.72 -11.56 12.63
N PHE A 334 2.16 -11.27 13.85
CA PHE A 334 2.93 -12.21 14.67
C PHE A 334 2.14 -13.49 15.03
N ASN A 335 0.80 -13.47 14.98
CA ASN A 335 0.00 -14.68 15.20
C ASN A 335 0.20 -15.74 14.11
N TYR A 336 0.57 -15.35 12.87
CA TYR A 336 0.99 -16.31 11.86
C TYR A 336 2.24 -17.07 12.30
N ILE A 337 3.18 -16.39 12.94
CA ILE A 337 4.42 -16.99 13.44
C ILE A 337 4.14 -17.92 14.63
N LYS A 338 3.29 -17.51 15.58
CA LYS A 338 2.88 -18.37 16.71
C LYS A 338 2.19 -19.67 16.27
N GLN A 339 1.53 -19.66 15.11
CA GLN A 339 0.87 -20.84 14.54
C GLN A 339 1.83 -21.77 13.77
N THR A 340 3.10 -21.40 13.60
CA THR A 340 4.07 -22.22 12.88
C THR A 340 4.54 -23.40 13.74
N PRO A 341 4.67 -24.62 13.18
CA PRO A 341 5.16 -25.78 13.92
C PRO A 341 6.56 -25.61 14.52
N SER A 342 7.44 -24.78 13.93
CA SER A 342 8.79 -24.52 14.43
C SER A 342 8.93 -23.30 15.34
N TYR A 343 7.81 -22.74 15.82
CA TYR A 343 7.81 -21.58 16.71
C TYR A 343 8.56 -21.84 18.02
N GLU A 344 9.50 -20.96 18.35
CA GLU A 344 10.23 -20.94 19.61
C GLU A 344 10.28 -19.51 20.15
N ALA A 345 9.71 -19.28 21.34
CA ALA A 345 9.59 -17.94 21.93
C ALA A 345 10.95 -17.23 22.14
N SER A 346 12.01 -17.99 22.42
CA SER A 346 13.38 -17.47 22.61
C SER A 346 13.97 -16.79 21.37
N LYS A 347 13.46 -17.11 20.17
CA LYS A 347 13.89 -16.48 18.91
C LYS A 347 13.19 -15.16 18.62
N TRP A 348 12.18 -14.79 19.41
CA TRP A 348 11.35 -13.60 19.22
C TRP A 348 11.25 -12.80 20.54
N PRO A 349 12.38 -12.33 21.10
CA PRO A 349 12.40 -11.69 22.41
C PRO A 349 11.58 -10.39 22.48
N GLU A 350 11.57 -9.56 21.44
CA GLU A 350 10.84 -8.28 21.45
C GLU A 350 9.33 -8.50 21.36
N CYS A 351 8.87 -9.38 20.44
CA CYS A 351 7.44 -9.70 20.32
C CYS A 351 6.87 -10.43 21.54
N ASN A 352 7.70 -11.19 22.28
CA ASN A 352 7.29 -11.83 23.54
C ASN A 352 7.54 -10.95 24.78
N SER A 353 8.09 -9.74 24.61
CA SER A 353 8.32 -8.83 25.72
C SER A 353 7.01 -8.18 26.20
N SER A 354 6.97 -7.82 27.48
CA SER A 354 5.88 -7.05 28.07
C SER A 354 5.94 -5.55 27.74
N LYS A 355 6.91 -5.11 26.91
CA LYS A 355 7.01 -3.70 26.51
C LYS A 355 5.76 -3.32 25.73
N LEU A 356 5.16 -2.17 26.04
CA LEU A 356 4.03 -1.68 25.26
C LEU A 356 4.52 -1.22 23.87
N SER A 357 3.82 -1.58 22.81
CA SER A 357 4.16 -1.08 21.48
C SER A 357 3.91 0.43 21.38
N THR A 358 4.79 1.10 20.65
CA THR A 358 4.62 2.51 20.30
C THR A 358 3.48 2.73 19.31
N GLN A 359 2.97 1.66 18.67
CA GLN A 359 1.91 1.76 17.67
C GLN A 359 0.62 2.38 18.23
N GLY A 360 0.22 1.99 19.44
CA GLY A 360 -0.94 2.54 20.14
C GLY A 360 -0.68 3.85 20.89
N ASN A 361 0.59 4.27 21.04
CA ASN A 361 0.98 5.42 21.84
C ASN A 361 1.13 6.69 21.00
N PHE A 362 -0.01 7.30 20.69
CA PHE A 362 -0.07 8.46 19.80
C PHE A 362 0.64 9.70 20.34
N LEU A 363 0.54 9.96 21.65
CA LEU A 363 0.98 11.21 22.27
C LEU A 363 2.51 11.43 22.17
N VAL A 364 3.30 10.35 22.15
CA VAL A 364 4.76 10.42 22.01
C VAL A 364 5.19 11.06 20.68
N HIS A 365 4.35 10.98 19.64
CA HIS A 365 4.67 11.52 18.32
C HIS A 365 4.24 12.98 18.12
N LEU A 366 3.38 13.51 18.98
CA LEU A 366 2.77 14.83 18.81
C LEU A 366 3.79 16.00 18.77
N PRO A 367 4.83 16.05 19.62
CA PRO A 367 5.81 17.14 19.56
C PRO A 367 6.52 17.22 18.21
N ARG A 368 6.92 16.05 17.67
CA ARG A 368 7.54 15.94 16.35
C ARG A 368 6.61 16.43 15.25
N PHE A 369 5.32 16.06 15.30
CA PHE A 369 4.36 16.48 14.29
C PHE A 369 4.14 18.00 14.28
N ARG A 370 4.11 18.64 15.45
CA ARG A 370 4.00 20.11 15.56
C ARG A 370 5.21 20.83 14.96
N GLU A 371 6.42 20.31 15.20
CA GLU A 371 7.66 20.85 14.64
C GLU A 371 7.69 20.69 13.11
N GLU A 372 7.46 19.46 12.62
CA GLU A 372 7.38 19.15 11.18
C GLU A 372 6.32 20.02 10.48
N PHE A 373 5.15 20.20 11.08
CA PHE A 373 4.08 21.06 10.55
C PHE A 373 4.49 22.53 10.48
N SER A 374 5.08 23.06 11.56
CA SER A 374 5.48 24.47 11.63
C SER A 374 6.57 24.80 10.61
N MET A 375 7.57 23.93 10.47
CA MET A 375 8.63 24.07 9.47
C MET A 375 8.07 24.05 8.04
N LEU A 376 7.28 23.04 7.72
CA LEU A 376 6.74 22.88 6.37
C LEU A 376 5.78 24.01 6.00
N LEU A 377 4.98 24.50 6.95
CA LEU A 377 4.06 25.61 6.72
C LEU A 377 4.82 26.91 6.40
N ALA A 378 5.93 27.18 7.09
CA ALA A 378 6.77 28.34 6.82
C ALA A 378 7.38 28.28 5.41
N ASP A 379 7.94 27.13 5.03
CA ASP A 379 8.51 26.90 3.69
C ASP A 379 7.43 27.09 2.61
N LEU A 380 6.24 26.50 2.78
CA LEU A 380 5.14 26.62 1.83
C LEU A 380 4.64 28.05 1.68
N ALA A 381 4.52 28.80 2.78
CA ALA A 381 4.13 30.20 2.74
C ALA A 381 5.14 31.04 1.95
N TRP A 382 6.43 30.79 2.15
CA TRP A 382 7.50 31.46 1.41
C TRP A 382 7.44 31.17 -0.10
N HIS A 383 7.33 29.90 -0.49
CA HIS A 383 7.24 29.50 -1.90
C HIS A 383 5.93 29.95 -2.56
N THR A 384 4.84 30.03 -1.82
CA THR A 384 3.57 30.56 -2.34
C THR A 384 3.72 32.02 -2.72
N ASN A 385 4.26 32.85 -1.82
CA ASN A 385 4.48 34.26 -2.09
C ASN A 385 5.46 34.49 -3.23
N THR A 386 6.55 33.71 -3.27
CA THR A 386 7.55 33.78 -4.33
C THR A 386 6.95 33.44 -5.69
N THR A 387 6.11 32.39 -5.76
CA THR A 387 5.45 31.96 -7.00
C THR A 387 4.50 33.02 -7.53
N ILE A 388 3.72 33.67 -6.65
CA ILE A 388 2.77 34.74 -7.04
C ILE A 388 3.50 35.97 -7.58
N MET A 389 4.66 36.30 -7.01
CA MET A 389 5.45 37.47 -7.41
C MET A 389 6.32 37.25 -8.64
N LYS A 390 6.51 36.00 -9.07
CA LYS A 390 7.47 35.65 -10.13
C LYS A 390 6.86 35.80 -11.52
N VAL A 391 7.57 36.53 -12.39
CA VAL A 391 7.20 36.77 -13.80
C VAL A 391 8.11 36.01 -14.78
N SER A 392 9.29 35.56 -14.32
CA SER A 392 10.28 34.86 -15.14
C SER A 392 10.20 33.33 -15.01
N GLU A 393 10.79 32.61 -15.97
CA GLU A 393 10.93 31.15 -15.87
C GLU A 393 11.77 30.72 -14.65
N ARG A 394 11.53 29.49 -14.18
CA ARG A 394 12.25 28.87 -13.05
C ARG A 394 13.53 28.20 -13.52
N SER A 395 14.61 28.47 -12.81
CA SER A 395 15.89 27.79 -12.98
C SER A 395 15.80 26.32 -12.52
N HIS A 396 16.79 25.50 -12.89
CA HIS A 396 16.86 24.10 -12.50
C HIS A 396 16.96 23.91 -10.98
N ALA A 397 17.73 24.77 -10.29
CA ALA A 397 17.86 24.73 -8.84
C ALA A 397 16.51 24.99 -8.14
N GLU A 398 15.76 25.99 -8.62
CA GLU A 398 14.44 26.31 -8.06
C GLU A 398 13.40 25.20 -8.34
N ASN A 399 13.46 24.58 -9.52
CA ASN A 399 12.60 23.43 -9.82
C ASN A 399 12.93 22.25 -8.90
N ARG A 400 14.21 22.02 -8.59
CA ARG A 400 14.64 20.98 -7.66
C ARG A 400 14.19 21.26 -6.24
N GLU A 401 14.33 22.49 -5.77
CA GLU A 401 13.86 22.90 -4.43
C GLU A 401 12.36 22.66 -4.27
N LEU A 402 11.56 23.03 -5.27
CA LEU A 402 10.11 22.78 -5.27
C LEU A 402 9.77 21.28 -5.36
N TYR A 403 10.56 20.47 -6.08
CA TYR A 403 10.44 19.02 -6.09
C TYR A 403 10.69 18.44 -4.69
N ASP A 404 11.77 18.85 -4.03
CA ASP A 404 12.14 18.37 -2.70
C ASP A 404 11.11 18.81 -1.64
N LEU A 405 10.57 20.02 -1.77
CA LEU A 405 9.49 20.52 -0.92
C LEU A 405 8.20 19.70 -1.10
N ALA A 406 7.80 19.42 -2.34
CA ALA A 406 6.63 18.59 -2.62
C ALA A 406 6.82 17.18 -2.04
N LEU A 407 7.99 16.56 -2.26
CA LEU A 407 8.32 15.25 -1.73
C LEU A 407 8.27 15.24 -0.19
N ARG A 408 8.89 16.23 0.47
CA ARG A 408 8.88 16.36 1.93
C ARG A 408 7.46 16.54 2.47
N GLY A 409 6.66 17.40 1.83
CA GLY A 409 5.27 17.63 2.21
C GLY A 409 4.42 16.37 2.13
N LEU A 410 4.59 15.61 1.04
CA LEU A 410 3.93 14.32 0.86
C LEU A 410 4.42 13.28 1.89
N GLN A 411 5.71 13.23 2.20
CA GLN A 411 6.27 12.33 3.22
C GLN A 411 5.75 12.63 4.63
N PHE A 412 5.61 13.91 5.00
CA PHE A 412 5.05 14.30 6.30
C PHE A 412 3.56 13.94 6.38
N LEU A 413 2.77 14.27 5.36
CA LEU A 413 1.36 13.88 5.28
C LEU A 413 1.17 12.36 5.40
N SER A 414 2.01 11.60 4.69
CA SER A 414 2.07 10.15 4.78
C SER A 414 2.36 9.71 6.22
N GLY A 415 3.45 10.19 6.83
CA GLY A 415 3.85 9.81 8.18
C GLY A 415 2.81 10.10 9.24
N TRP A 416 2.15 11.27 9.19
CA TRP A 416 1.08 11.64 10.12
C TRP A 416 -0.16 10.75 9.94
N SER A 417 -0.55 10.49 8.70
CA SER A 417 -1.70 9.64 8.37
C SER A 417 -1.50 8.19 8.78
N VAL A 418 -0.29 7.65 8.54
CA VAL A 418 0.12 6.32 8.97
C VAL A 418 -0.02 6.19 10.48
N GLN A 419 0.50 7.16 11.25
CA GLN A 419 0.45 7.08 12.71
C GLN A 419 -0.98 7.12 13.28
N ILE A 420 -1.87 7.93 12.70
CA ILE A 420 -3.29 7.97 13.09
C ILE A 420 -3.93 6.60 12.85
N LEU A 421 -3.75 6.03 11.65
CA LEU A 421 -4.36 4.76 11.28
C LEU A 421 -3.77 3.58 12.03
N ASP A 422 -2.47 3.62 12.34
CA ASP A 422 -1.81 2.65 13.21
C ASP A 422 -2.40 2.67 14.62
N THR A 423 -2.53 3.86 15.21
CA THR A 423 -3.13 4.03 16.55
C THR A 423 -4.56 3.51 16.56
N PHE A 424 -5.34 3.85 15.53
CA PHE A 424 -6.71 3.39 15.38
C PHE A 424 -6.80 1.87 15.24
N SER A 425 -6.00 1.26 14.37
CA SER A 425 -6.00 -0.19 14.14
C SER A 425 -5.57 -0.95 15.40
N TRP A 426 -4.56 -0.45 16.11
CA TRP A 426 -4.09 -1.02 17.36
C TRP A 426 -5.17 -0.98 18.45
N LYS A 427 -5.85 0.16 18.64
CA LYS A 427 -6.94 0.31 19.61
C LYS A 427 -8.21 -0.47 19.24
N LEU A 428 -8.49 -0.67 17.96
CA LEU A 428 -9.61 -1.52 17.52
C LEU A 428 -9.48 -2.95 18.02
N LEU A 429 -8.26 -3.49 18.03
CA LEU A 429 -8.00 -4.85 18.51
C LEU A 429 -7.85 -4.93 20.03
N HIS A 430 -7.27 -3.89 20.66
CA HIS A 430 -7.03 -3.82 22.10
C HIS A 430 -8.14 -3.01 22.80
N CYS A 431 -9.29 -3.64 23.02
CA CYS A 431 -10.45 -3.01 23.66
C CYS A 431 -10.13 -2.48 25.07
N ALA A 432 -10.73 -1.36 25.45
CA ALA A 432 -10.68 -0.85 26.81
C ALA A 432 -11.32 -1.85 27.80
N ASP A 433 -10.74 -1.92 28.99
CA ASP A 433 -11.16 -2.72 30.13
C ASP A 433 -11.20 -1.86 31.41
N GLU A 434 -11.66 -2.44 32.52
CA GLU A 434 -11.75 -1.74 33.82
C GLU A 434 -10.40 -1.22 34.34
N ARG A 435 -9.28 -1.79 33.88
CA ARG A 435 -7.93 -1.40 34.30
C ARG A 435 -7.43 -0.19 33.51
N THR A 436 -7.75 -0.13 32.23
CA THR A 436 -7.34 0.92 31.30
C THR A 436 -8.27 2.13 31.35
N ASN A 437 -9.58 1.91 31.56
CA ASN A 437 -10.55 2.99 31.74
C ASN A 437 -11.62 2.60 32.79
N PRO A 438 -11.57 3.17 34.02
CA PRO A 438 -12.56 2.92 35.07
C PRO A 438 -13.99 3.36 34.71
N GLU A 439 -14.16 4.28 33.75
CA GLU A 439 -15.48 4.74 33.30
C GLU A 439 -16.13 3.80 32.27
N CYS A 440 -15.41 2.77 31.82
CA CYS A 440 -15.89 1.81 30.83
C CYS A 440 -16.93 0.84 31.45
N PRO A 441 -18.19 0.83 30.97
CA PRO A 441 -19.19 -0.12 31.46
C PRO A 441 -18.83 -1.57 31.15
N ARG A 442 -19.12 -2.49 32.08
CA ARG A 442 -18.85 -3.94 31.92
C ARG A 442 -19.61 -4.54 30.74
N ASP A 443 -20.84 -4.10 30.56
CA ASP A 443 -21.79 -4.51 29.54
C ASP A 443 -21.62 -3.79 28.20
N ALA A 444 -20.70 -2.81 28.11
CA ALA A 444 -20.43 -2.12 26.85
C ALA A 444 -20.00 -3.12 25.75
N GLU A 445 -20.53 -2.90 24.55
CA GLU A 445 -20.22 -3.71 23.39
C GLU A 445 -18.73 -3.58 23.02
N ASN A 446 -18.15 -4.63 22.43
CA ASN A 446 -16.72 -4.63 22.07
C ASN A 446 -16.34 -3.43 21.18
N TYR A 447 -17.22 -3.03 20.25
CA TYR A 447 -16.95 -1.87 19.40
C TYR A 447 -16.92 -0.55 20.20
N GLU A 448 -17.79 -0.40 21.19
CA GLU A 448 -17.80 0.78 22.07
C GLU A 448 -16.57 0.80 22.98
N LYS A 449 -16.18 -0.35 23.52
CA LYS A 449 -14.94 -0.54 24.28
C LYS A 449 -13.69 -0.25 23.45
N ALA A 450 -13.68 -0.61 22.17
CA ALA A 450 -12.58 -0.37 21.25
C ALA A 450 -12.46 1.09 20.78
N THR A 451 -13.59 1.81 20.77
CA THR A 451 -13.67 3.18 20.26
C THR A 451 -13.95 4.18 21.39
N ARG A 452 -15.21 4.41 21.75
CA ARG A 452 -15.65 5.44 22.70
C ARG A 452 -14.85 5.47 24.00
N TYR A 453 -14.57 4.31 24.60
CA TYR A 453 -13.90 4.21 25.88
C TYR A 453 -12.38 4.01 25.80
N ASN A 454 -11.81 3.89 24.59
CA ASN A 454 -10.39 3.58 24.39
C ASN A 454 -9.51 4.79 24.12
N TYR A 455 -10.05 6.01 24.20
CA TYR A 455 -9.28 7.24 24.02
C TYR A 455 -9.47 8.17 25.20
N SER A 456 -8.37 8.60 25.80
CA SER A 456 -8.34 9.67 26.79
C SER A 456 -8.76 11.02 26.17
N SER A 457 -9.02 12.02 27.02
CA SER A 457 -9.27 13.38 26.55
C SER A 457 -8.09 13.92 25.74
N ASP A 458 -6.87 13.73 26.22
CA ASP A 458 -5.65 14.23 25.57
C ASP A 458 -5.40 13.55 24.22
N GLU A 459 -5.61 12.23 24.13
CA GLU A 459 -5.52 11.52 22.86
C GLU A 459 -6.55 12.02 21.84
N ARG A 460 -7.78 12.30 22.26
CA ARG A 460 -8.82 12.84 21.37
C ARG A 460 -8.44 14.23 20.84
N PHE A 461 -7.96 15.12 21.71
CA PHE A 461 -7.49 16.44 21.28
C PHE A 461 -6.28 16.34 20.34
N ALA A 462 -5.31 15.49 20.68
CA ALA A 462 -4.14 15.26 19.84
C ALA A 462 -4.54 14.71 18.46
N LEU A 463 -5.46 13.74 18.39
CA LEU A 463 -5.94 13.19 17.12
C LEU A 463 -6.63 14.27 16.28
N LEU A 464 -7.49 15.09 16.89
CA LEU A 464 -8.14 16.21 16.20
C LEU A 464 -7.12 17.23 15.68
N GLU A 465 -6.11 17.56 16.49
CA GLU A 465 -5.03 18.46 16.11
C GLU A 465 -4.27 17.94 14.89
N VAL A 466 -3.86 16.67 14.90
CA VAL A 466 -3.12 16.09 13.77
C VAL A 466 -4.00 15.96 12.52
N VAL A 467 -5.28 15.61 12.66
CA VAL A 467 -6.22 15.62 11.53
C VAL A 467 -6.36 17.03 10.94
N ALA A 468 -6.42 18.06 11.78
CA ALA A 468 -6.45 19.45 11.33
C ALA A 468 -5.15 19.85 10.63
N MET A 469 -3.98 19.47 11.18
CA MET A 469 -2.67 19.68 10.55
C MET A 469 -2.59 19.02 9.17
N ILE A 470 -3.01 17.75 9.06
CA ILE A 470 -3.06 17.02 7.78
C ILE A 470 -3.94 17.76 6.77
N LYS A 471 -5.17 18.11 7.13
CA LYS A 471 -6.12 18.79 6.23
C LYS A 471 -5.63 20.18 5.81
N SER A 472 -5.06 20.93 6.75
CA SER A 472 -4.47 22.24 6.47
C SER A 472 -3.30 22.11 5.51
N MET A 473 -2.36 21.22 5.80
CA MET A 473 -1.17 21.00 4.98
C MET A 473 -1.52 20.51 3.57
N GLN A 474 -2.48 19.59 3.48
CA GLN A 474 -3.07 19.18 2.21
C GLN A 474 -3.58 20.38 1.41
N SER A 475 -4.39 21.26 2.03
CA SER A 475 -4.90 22.46 1.34
C SER A 475 -3.79 23.37 0.83
N HIS A 476 -2.70 23.54 1.58
CA HIS A 476 -1.56 24.36 1.15
C HIS A 476 -0.80 23.73 -0.03
N LEU A 477 -0.56 22.41 0.02
CA LEU A 477 0.09 21.70 -1.09
C LEU A 477 -0.74 21.76 -2.38
N LEU A 478 -2.07 21.63 -2.26
CA LEU A 478 -3.00 21.72 -3.40
C LEU A 478 -2.94 23.07 -4.10
N LYS A 479 -2.78 24.17 -3.35
CA LYS A 479 -2.69 25.52 -3.94
C LYS A 479 -1.48 25.68 -4.88
N LEU A 480 -0.43 24.90 -4.66
CA LEU A 480 0.80 24.93 -5.46
C LEU A 480 0.91 23.76 -6.44
N GLU A 481 -0.16 22.98 -6.64
CA GLU A 481 -0.14 21.77 -7.48
C GLU A 481 0.41 22.03 -8.88
N THR A 482 -0.08 23.07 -9.56
CA THR A 482 0.34 23.37 -10.94
C THR A 482 1.83 23.67 -11.00
N THR A 483 2.33 24.44 -10.04
CA THR A 483 3.74 24.78 -9.90
C THR A 483 4.58 23.53 -9.61
N TYR A 484 4.14 22.67 -8.69
CA TYR A 484 4.81 21.41 -8.38
C TYR A 484 4.82 20.47 -9.56
N SER A 485 3.70 20.30 -10.26
CA SER A 485 3.58 19.39 -11.39
C SER A 485 4.60 19.70 -12.49
N GLU A 486 4.82 20.99 -12.77
CA GLU A 486 5.85 21.41 -13.72
C GLU A 486 7.27 21.20 -13.15
N SER A 487 7.54 21.63 -11.91
CA SER A 487 8.85 21.45 -11.26
C SER A 487 9.28 20.00 -11.21
N ILE A 488 8.34 19.11 -10.86
CA ILE A 488 8.55 17.67 -10.73
C ILE A 488 8.89 17.08 -12.10
N ARG A 489 8.10 17.39 -13.14
CA ARG A 489 8.36 16.89 -14.50
C ARG A 489 9.72 17.35 -15.02
N ARG A 490 10.06 18.63 -14.85
CA ARG A 490 11.37 19.16 -15.26
C ARG A 490 12.51 18.50 -14.50
N SER A 491 12.39 18.36 -13.17
CA SER A 491 13.43 17.74 -12.34
C SER A 491 13.63 16.26 -12.69
N ILE A 492 12.54 15.50 -12.84
CA ILE A 492 12.60 14.08 -13.23
C ILE A 492 13.21 13.94 -14.63
N TYR A 493 12.78 14.76 -15.60
CA TYR A 493 13.34 14.72 -16.96
C TYR A 493 14.86 14.94 -16.93
N GLN A 494 15.33 15.94 -16.19
CA GLN A 494 16.76 16.23 -16.10
C GLN A 494 17.55 15.13 -15.40
N GLU A 495 17.07 14.60 -14.28
CA GLU A 495 17.75 13.50 -13.59
C GLU A 495 17.77 12.24 -14.45
N PHE A 496 16.64 11.92 -15.10
CA PHE A 496 16.54 10.80 -16.02
C PHE A 496 17.52 10.94 -17.20
N HIS A 497 17.55 12.11 -17.84
CA HIS A 497 18.43 12.39 -18.96
C HIS A 497 19.91 12.37 -18.56
N ALA A 498 20.26 12.93 -17.40
CA ALA A 498 21.61 12.89 -16.84
C ALA A 498 22.09 11.45 -16.59
N VAL A 499 21.18 10.54 -16.21
CA VAL A 499 21.50 9.11 -16.10
C VAL A 499 21.68 8.48 -17.48
N VAL A 500 20.68 8.63 -18.36
CA VAL A 500 20.62 7.94 -19.66
C VAL A 500 21.74 8.37 -20.60
N ILE A 501 22.01 9.68 -20.71
CA ILE A 501 23.03 10.24 -21.62
C ILE A 501 24.37 10.43 -20.90
N GLY A 502 24.36 10.93 -19.66
CA GLY A 502 25.60 11.19 -18.93
C GLY A 502 26.20 9.93 -18.32
N GLN A 503 25.55 9.39 -17.29
CA GLN A 503 26.14 8.35 -16.42
C GLN A 503 26.34 7.01 -17.14
N LEU A 504 25.47 6.64 -18.09
CA LEU A 504 25.59 5.38 -18.84
C LEU A 504 26.69 5.38 -19.92
N THR A 505 27.19 6.56 -20.33
CA THR A 505 28.24 6.67 -21.36
C THR A 505 29.56 6.05 -20.91
N GLY A 506 29.95 6.21 -19.65
CA GLY A 506 31.15 5.56 -19.09
C GLY A 506 31.08 4.01 -19.12
N PRO A 507 30.02 3.40 -18.55
CA PRO A 507 29.75 1.97 -18.68
C PRO A 507 29.66 1.48 -20.13
N LEU A 508 29.06 2.26 -21.03
CA LEU A 508 28.94 1.94 -22.45
C LEU A 508 30.32 1.76 -23.11
N LEU A 509 31.20 2.76 -22.97
CA LEU A 509 32.57 2.71 -23.52
C LEU A 509 33.37 1.54 -22.95
N LYS A 510 33.19 1.21 -21.67
CA LYS A 510 33.83 0.04 -21.05
C LYS A 510 33.25 -1.29 -21.56
N ALA A 511 31.96 -1.34 -21.88
CA ALA A 511 31.32 -2.52 -22.44
C ALA A 511 31.76 -2.77 -23.90
N GLN A 512 31.91 -1.71 -24.71
CA GLN A 512 32.38 -1.80 -26.10
C GLN A 512 33.79 -2.42 -26.21
N LYS A 513 34.67 -2.18 -25.23
CA LYS A 513 36.05 -2.71 -25.24
C LYS A 513 36.16 -4.21 -24.99
N LYS A 514 35.11 -4.90 -24.52
CA LYS A 514 35.16 -6.33 -24.16
C LYS A 514 34.03 -7.11 -24.81
N ARG A 515 34.37 -8.07 -25.67
CA ARG A 515 33.39 -8.93 -26.38
C ARG A 515 32.45 -9.70 -25.44
N GLU A 516 32.92 -10.08 -24.25
CA GLU A 516 32.12 -10.76 -23.21
C GLU A 516 30.98 -9.90 -22.64
N ARG A 517 30.98 -8.58 -22.88
CA ARG A 517 29.97 -7.63 -22.37
C ARG A 517 28.93 -7.23 -23.42
N ALA A 518 28.78 -8.01 -24.48
CA ALA A 518 27.84 -7.73 -25.57
C ALA A 518 26.38 -7.55 -25.09
N ASN A 519 25.95 -8.29 -24.06
CA ASN A 519 24.60 -8.15 -23.50
C ASN A 519 24.41 -6.82 -22.75
N LEU A 520 25.41 -6.40 -21.99
CA LEU A 520 25.39 -5.10 -21.30
C LEU A 520 25.38 -3.95 -22.31
N LEU A 521 26.18 -4.07 -23.38
CA LEU A 521 26.19 -3.10 -24.49
C LEU A 521 24.81 -2.95 -25.13
N ARG A 522 24.16 -4.07 -25.46
CA ARG A 522 22.80 -4.07 -26.02
C ARG A 522 21.79 -3.45 -25.07
N LEU A 523 21.87 -3.76 -23.78
CA LEU A 523 20.96 -3.22 -22.77
C LEU A 523 21.11 -1.70 -22.61
N ILE A 524 22.34 -1.18 -22.53
CA ILE A 524 22.57 0.26 -22.41
C ILE A 524 22.06 0.99 -23.65
N ASN A 525 22.38 0.48 -24.85
CA ASN A 525 21.87 1.07 -26.10
C ASN A 525 20.34 1.02 -26.18
N ALA A 526 19.70 -0.06 -25.71
CA ALA A 526 18.25 -0.17 -25.65
C ALA A 526 17.63 0.88 -24.72
N ILE A 527 18.23 1.10 -23.54
CA ILE A 527 17.81 2.14 -22.59
C ILE A 527 17.95 3.53 -23.21
N GLN A 528 19.10 3.81 -23.84
CA GLN A 528 19.34 5.09 -24.52
C GLN A 528 18.38 5.31 -25.69
N ALA A 529 18.16 4.31 -26.56
CA ALA A 529 17.20 4.42 -27.65
C ALA A 529 15.75 4.63 -27.19
N THR A 530 15.42 4.20 -25.96
CA THR A 530 14.07 4.34 -25.40
C THR A 530 13.88 5.65 -24.64
N GLY A 531 14.92 6.13 -23.94
CA GLY A 531 14.82 7.24 -22.99
C GLY A 531 15.64 8.48 -23.32
N ALA A 532 16.57 8.42 -24.29
CA ALA A 532 17.34 9.58 -24.67
C ALA A 532 16.51 10.48 -25.59
N ASP A 533 16.11 11.63 -25.06
CA ASP A 533 15.59 12.74 -25.83
C ASP A 533 16.77 13.63 -26.23
N ALA A 534 17.48 13.22 -27.27
CA ALA A 534 18.63 13.96 -27.79
C ALA A 534 18.12 15.08 -28.70
N ASN A 535 18.08 16.31 -28.18
CA ASN A 535 18.18 17.48 -29.04
C ASN A 535 19.65 17.63 -29.44
N ASP A 536 19.92 17.78 -30.74
CA ASP A 536 21.26 18.06 -31.29
C ASP A 536 21.94 19.27 -30.61
N ASP A 537 21.18 20.14 -29.94
CA ASP A 537 21.67 21.33 -29.21
C ASP A 537 22.37 21.03 -27.86
N LEU A 538 22.21 19.83 -27.28
CA LEU A 538 22.78 19.48 -25.96
C LEU A 538 24.21 18.92 -26.05
N GLU A 539 24.62 18.37 -27.20
CA GLU A 539 26.04 18.03 -27.46
C GLU A 539 26.92 19.29 -27.34
N ALA A 540 26.43 20.44 -27.83
CA ALA A 540 27.13 21.72 -27.72
C ALA A 540 27.27 22.23 -26.26
N PHE A 541 26.33 21.89 -25.37
CA PHE A 541 26.39 22.26 -23.94
C PHE A 541 27.36 21.36 -23.14
N MET A 542 27.49 20.08 -23.54
CA MET A 542 28.46 19.15 -22.95
C MET A 542 29.90 19.40 -23.44
N GLU A 543 30.08 19.88 -24.67
CA GLU A 543 31.38 20.32 -25.19
C GLU A 543 31.88 21.64 -24.55
N SER A 544 30.97 22.55 -24.19
CA SER A 544 31.34 23.80 -23.51
C SER A 544 31.67 23.63 -22.02
N SER A 545 31.08 22.64 -21.35
CA SER A 545 31.39 22.33 -19.94
C SER A 545 32.69 21.54 -19.78
N SER A 546 33.07 20.72 -20.76
CA SER A 546 34.33 19.97 -20.77
C SER A 546 35.56 20.80 -21.20
N SER A 547 35.37 21.92 -21.90
CA SER A 547 36.46 22.83 -22.32
C SER A 547 36.91 23.85 -21.26
N SER A 548 36.21 23.94 -20.12
CA SER A 548 36.55 24.87 -19.02
C SER A 548 37.65 24.37 -18.06
N GLY A 549 38.22 23.17 -18.30
CA GLY A 549 39.17 22.50 -17.39
C GLY A 549 40.66 22.57 -17.76
N THR A 550 41.05 23.17 -18.90
CA THR A 550 42.42 23.06 -19.43
C THR A 550 43.03 24.40 -19.86
N GLN A 551 43.16 25.34 -18.93
CA GLN A 551 44.17 26.41 -19.03
C GLN A 551 44.80 26.72 -17.67
N SER A 552 45.88 26.02 -17.33
CA SER A 552 47.04 26.65 -16.68
C SER A 552 48.28 25.74 -16.78
N LYS A 553 49.44 26.39 -17.02
CA LYS A 553 50.82 25.89 -17.02
C LYS A 553 51.36 25.35 -18.34
N SER A 554 52.04 26.22 -19.10
CA SER A 554 53.51 26.28 -19.05
C SER A 554 54.05 27.41 -19.94
N SER A 555 54.62 28.44 -19.32
CA SER A 555 55.60 29.32 -19.95
C SER A 555 56.99 28.79 -19.64
N LYS A 556 57.75 28.48 -20.68
CA LYS A 556 59.20 28.69 -20.77
C LYS A 556 59.50 29.13 -22.20
#